data_AF-A0A835WNK4-F1
#
_entry.id   AF-A0A835WNK4-F1
#
_cell.length_a   1.000
_cell.length_b   1.000
_cell.length_c   1.000
_cell.angle_alpha   90.00
_cell.angle_beta   90.00
_cell.angle_gamma   90.00
#
_symmetry.space_group_name_H-M   'P 1'
#
loop_
_entity.id
_entity.type
_entity.pdbx_description
1 polymer ?
#
loop_
_entity_poly.entity_id
_entity_poly.type
_entity_poly.pdbx_seq_one_letter_code
_entity_poly.pdbx_strand_id
1 'polypeptide(L)'
;MSRQSGGFGLRAVALVALSSLLLASGAAAAQSGMYTDFPFCKCTKTPSAYKLADVVVAKGNSQYCFKLSAKVPAGCSSYCCSKADLKKIEFNVNPACDVFGSVVKATINGVPTKVGTSFDKPADGPVGSTVLRLTQLGLGLNSDGAEICITLAPGKNAPGCTTLEQLCVPPAGLPKGPAPSSSSVTTPSPSSVAPSP
;
A
#
# COMPACT_ATOMS: atom_id res chain seq x y z
N MET A 1 -24.04 54.55 40.28
CA MET A 1 -24.12 55.85 39.58
C MET A 1 -23.05 55.79 38.49
N SER A 2 -23.27 55.16 37.35
CA SER A 2 -24.09 55.57 36.20
C SER A 2 -23.63 56.86 35.50
N ARG A 3 -23.34 56.68 34.19
CA ARG A 3 -23.33 57.63 33.05
C ARG A 3 -21.94 58.13 32.60
N GLN A 4 -21.50 57.71 31.40
CA GLN A 4 -21.74 58.27 30.03
C GLN A 4 -20.55 59.17 29.67
N SER A 5 -20.11 59.43 28.43
CA SER A 5 -20.33 58.95 27.06
C SER A 5 -19.46 59.88 26.20
N GLY A 6 -18.98 59.42 25.03
CA GLY A 6 -18.77 60.31 23.88
C GLY A 6 -17.37 60.29 23.27
N GLY A 7 -17.31 59.96 21.98
CA GLY A 7 -16.12 60.09 21.16
C GLY A 7 -16.31 59.48 19.77
N PHE A 8 -16.98 60.22 18.88
CA PHE A 8 -17.10 59.95 17.45
C PHE A 8 -15.72 59.79 16.78
N GLY A 9 -15.58 58.81 15.89
CA GLY A 9 -14.36 58.62 15.09
C GLY A 9 -14.61 57.71 13.90
N LEU A 10 -15.24 58.26 12.86
CA LEU A 10 -15.44 57.63 11.57
C LEU A 10 -14.07 57.43 10.88
N ARG A 11 -13.57 56.20 10.78
CA ARG A 11 -12.61 55.79 9.73
C ARG A 11 -12.90 54.38 9.26
N ALA A 12 -13.60 54.30 8.14
CA ALA A 12 -13.52 53.14 7.26
C ALA A 12 -12.11 53.11 6.65
N VAL A 13 -11.29 52.14 7.03
CA VAL A 13 -10.15 51.69 6.25
C VAL A 13 -10.25 50.18 6.18
N ALA A 14 -10.70 49.70 5.02
CA ALA A 14 -10.60 48.30 4.66
C ALA A 14 -9.12 48.00 4.38
N LEU A 15 -8.52 47.08 5.13
CA LEU A 15 -7.23 46.47 4.76
C LEU A 15 -7.32 44.96 4.97
N VAL A 16 -7.63 44.31 3.83
CA VAL A 16 -7.25 42.98 3.35
C VAL A 16 -6.62 42.05 4.40
N ALA A 17 -7.36 40.99 4.74
CA ALA A 17 -6.84 39.83 5.44
C ALA A 17 -5.78 39.12 4.57
N LEU A 18 -4.50 39.29 4.87
CA LEU A 18 -3.45 38.39 4.38
C LEU A 18 -3.33 37.21 5.34
N SER A 19 -4.19 36.22 5.15
CA SER A 19 -4.03 34.89 5.73
C SER A 19 -2.86 34.21 5.03
N SER A 20 -1.67 34.28 5.62
CA SER A 20 -0.52 33.47 5.21
C SER A 20 -0.77 32.01 5.58
N LEU A 21 -1.52 31.28 4.75
CA LEU A 21 -1.53 29.82 4.77
C LEU A 21 -0.15 29.35 4.32
N LEU A 22 0.72 29.02 5.28
CA LEU A 22 1.87 28.17 5.05
C LEU A 22 1.33 26.82 4.53
N LEU A 23 1.53 26.57 3.24
CA LEU A 23 1.40 25.26 2.65
C LEU A 23 2.38 24.34 3.37
N ALA A 24 1.88 23.58 4.34
CA ALA A 24 2.58 22.41 4.83
C ALA A 24 2.80 21.50 3.62
N SER A 25 4.03 21.48 3.12
CA SER A 25 4.50 20.52 2.15
C SER A 25 4.19 19.13 2.71
N GLY A 26 3.17 18.50 2.15
CA GLY A 26 2.92 17.08 2.31
C GLY A 26 4.07 16.33 1.65
N ALA A 27 5.20 16.26 2.35
CA ALA A 27 6.26 15.33 2.05
C ALA A 27 5.62 13.96 1.97
N ALA A 28 5.92 13.26 0.88
CA ALA A 28 5.51 11.89 0.65
C ALA A 28 5.63 11.11 1.96
N ALA A 29 4.52 10.54 2.45
CA ALA A 29 4.61 9.40 3.32
C ALA A 29 5.15 8.23 2.48
N ALA A 30 6.46 8.27 2.22
CA ALA A 30 7.25 7.06 2.15
C ALA A 30 6.86 6.24 3.38
N GLN A 31 6.63 4.94 3.21
CA GLN A 31 6.31 4.00 4.27
C GLN A 31 7.09 4.39 5.55
N SER A 32 6.38 5.00 6.49
CA SER A 32 7.01 5.77 7.55
C SER A 32 7.78 4.82 8.47
N GLY A 33 9.11 4.84 8.39
CA GLY A 33 10.04 4.49 9.48
C GLY A 33 10.05 3.07 10.06
N MET A 34 9.04 2.23 9.80
CA MET A 34 8.87 0.95 10.53
C MET A 34 9.37 -0.28 9.78
N TYR A 35 9.38 -0.26 8.44
CA TYR A 35 9.80 -1.40 7.61
C TYR A 35 10.77 -0.91 6.53
N THR A 36 12.04 -0.70 6.92
CA THR A 36 13.06 -0.10 6.06
C THR A 36 13.48 -0.97 4.88
N ASP A 37 13.36 -2.29 5.04
CA ASP A 37 13.95 -3.26 4.11
C ASP A 37 12.95 -3.78 3.07
N PHE A 38 11.68 -3.37 3.16
CA PHE A 38 10.61 -3.82 2.30
C PHE A 38 10.03 -2.67 1.44
N PRO A 39 9.77 -2.83 0.13
CA PRO A 39 10.03 -4.02 -0.70
C PRO A 39 11.50 -4.40 -0.77
N PHE A 40 11.74 -5.71 -0.81
CA PHE A 40 13.05 -6.31 -1.06
C PHE A 40 13.42 -6.11 -2.54
N CYS A 41 13.91 -4.92 -2.89
CA CYS A 41 14.51 -4.67 -4.19
C CYS A 41 15.75 -3.80 -4.06
N LYS A 42 16.77 -4.10 -4.86
CA LYS A 42 17.91 -3.19 -5.12
C LYS A 42 17.61 -2.14 -6.20
N CYS A 43 16.36 -2.11 -6.65
CA CYS A 43 15.87 -1.23 -7.70
C CYS A 43 15.59 0.19 -7.19
N THR A 44 15.69 1.18 -8.07
CA THR A 44 15.31 2.56 -7.74
C THR A 44 13.80 2.64 -7.53
N LYS A 45 13.39 2.91 -6.29
CA LYS A 45 11.98 3.11 -5.94
C LYS A 45 11.52 4.45 -6.53
N THR A 46 10.48 4.41 -7.36
CA THR A 46 9.85 5.62 -7.91
C THR A 46 8.44 5.77 -7.36
N PRO A 47 7.92 7.00 -7.21
CA PRO A 47 6.53 7.21 -6.84
C PRO A 47 5.59 6.50 -7.83
N SER A 48 4.52 5.92 -7.30
CA SER A 48 3.49 5.21 -8.07
C SER A 48 2.12 5.73 -7.70
N ALA A 49 1.13 5.54 -8.59
CA ALA A 49 -0.26 5.87 -8.30
C ALA A 49 -0.92 4.92 -7.29
N TYR A 50 -0.30 3.77 -7.00
CA TYR A 50 -0.93 2.69 -6.25
C TYR A 50 -0.43 2.62 -4.81
N LYS A 51 -1.38 2.56 -3.86
CA LYS A 51 -1.12 2.31 -2.43
C LYS A 51 -2.25 1.45 -1.85
N LEU A 52 -1.93 0.47 -1.01
CA LEU A 52 -2.95 -0.18 -0.18
C LEU A 52 -3.26 0.68 1.05
N ALA A 53 -4.53 0.74 1.43
CA ALA A 53 -4.97 1.39 2.64
C ALA A 53 -4.30 0.74 3.86
N ASP A 54 -3.90 1.56 4.83
CA ASP A 54 -3.24 1.07 6.06
C ASP A 54 -4.22 0.33 6.98
N VAL A 55 -5.52 0.57 6.80
CA VAL A 55 -6.59 -0.09 7.52
C VAL A 55 -6.98 -1.38 6.79
N VAL A 56 -6.84 -2.50 7.50
CA VAL A 56 -7.30 -3.82 7.03
C VAL A 56 -8.65 -4.13 7.65
N VAL A 57 -9.58 -4.58 6.82
CA VAL A 57 -10.93 -4.97 7.26
C VAL A 57 -10.99 -6.49 7.37
N ALA A 58 -11.17 -7.00 8.58
CA ALA A 58 -11.50 -8.40 8.80
C ALA A 58 -12.99 -8.63 8.48
N LYS A 59 -13.27 -9.52 7.52
CA LYS A 59 -14.65 -9.83 7.08
C LYS A 59 -15.24 -11.08 7.76
N GLY A 60 -14.48 -11.72 8.65
CA GLY A 60 -14.79 -13.05 9.17
C GLY A 60 -14.27 -14.16 8.25
N ASN A 61 -14.40 -15.42 8.66
CA ASN A 61 -13.92 -16.60 7.92
C ASN A 61 -12.44 -16.52 7.51
N SER A 62 -11.60 -15.94 8.38
CA SER A 62 -10.18 -15.71 8.12
C SER A 62 -9.90 -14.91 6.84
N GLN A 63 -10.84 -14.06 6.43
CA GLN A 63 -10.71 -13.16 5.29
C GLN A 63 -10.37 -11.73 5.74
N TYR A 64 -9.35 -11.17 5.11
CA TYR A 64 -8.79 -9.85 5.39
C TYR A 64 -8.72 -9.05 4.10
N CYS A 65 -9.30 -7.86 4.10
CA CYS A 65 -9.42 -7.04 2.89
C CYS A 65 -8.70 -5.70 3.02
N PHE A 66 -8.06 -5.31 1.92
CA PHE A 66 -7.33 -4.07 1.74
C PHE A 66 -8.04 -3.26 0.65
N LYS A 67 -8.17 -1.95 0.84
CA LYS A 67 -8.61 -1.05 -0.23
C LYS A 67 -7.41 -0.57 -1.03
N LEU A 68 -7.48 -0.68 -2.35
CA LEU A 68 -6.54 -0.04 -3.25
C LEU A 68 -6.88 1.44 -3.39
N SER A 69 -5.89 2.30 -3.21
CA SER A 69 -5.91 3.66 -3.75
C SER A 69 -5.10 3.68 -5.04
N ALA A 70 -5.69 4.21 -6.11
CA ALA A 70 -5.08 4.40 -7.42
C ALA A 70 -5.08 5.90 -7.76
N LYS A 71 -4.37 6.70 -6.96
CA LYS A 71 -4.33 8.16 -7.07
C LYS A 71 -2.93 8.63 -7.41
N VAL A 72 -2.82 9.40 -8.48
CA VAL A 72 -1.55 9.97 -8.93
C VAL A 72 -1.05 11.00 -7.90
N PRO A 73 0.14 10.83 -7.32
CA PRO A 73 0.71 11.83 -6.42
C PRO A 73 0.93 13.16 -7.15
N ALA A 74 0.75 14.27 -6.44
CA ALA A 74 1.01 15.60 -7.01
C ALA A 74 2.45 15.68 -7.54
N GLY A 75 2.61 16.19 -8.76
CA GLY A 75 3.91 16.30 -9.42
C GLY A 75 4.47 14.99 -9.98
N CYS A 76 3.76 13.86 -9.89
CA CYS A 76 4.21 12.61 -10.48
C CYS A 76 3.76 12.45 -11.94
N SER A 77 4.70 12.59 -12.87
CA SER A 77 4.49 12.40 -14.31
C SER A 77 5.15 11.14 -14.89
N SER A 78 5.77 10.33 -14.03
CA SER A 78 6.47 9.12 -14.47
C SER A 78 5.51 8.08 -15.07
N TYR A 79 6.07 7.08 -15.76
CA TYR A 79 5.31 5.94 -16.27
C TYR A 79 4.47 5.26 -15.17
N CYS A 80 5.08 5.05 -13.99
CA CYS A 80 4.47 4.42 -12.81
C CYS A 80 3.22 5.16 -12.26
N CYS A 81 3.07 6.44 -12.64
CA CYS A 81 1.99 7.30 -12.19
C CYS A 81 0.92 7.52 -13.26
N SER A 82 1.27 7.47 -14.54
CA SER A 82 0.37 7.90 -15.62
C SER A 82 -0.09 6.79 -16.55
N LYS A 83 0.61 5.66 -16.61
CA LYS A 83 0.38 4.62 -17.63
C LYS A 83 0.49 3.19 -17.13
N ALA A 84 1.16 2.99 -16.00
CA ALA A 84 1.52 1.66 -15.58
C ALA A 84 0.37 0.98 -14.84
N ASP A 85 0.19 -0.30 -15.11
CA ASP A 85 -0.78 -1.14 -14.41
C ASP A 85 -0.16 -1.76 -13.15
N LEU A 86 -0.99 -1.99 -12.15
CA LEU A 86 -0.66 -2.78 -10.98
C LEU A 86 -0.83 -4.27 -11.32
N LYS A 87 0.28 -4.93 -11.66
CA LYS A 87 0.29 -6.35 -12.04
C LYS A 87 0.59 -7.29 -10.87
N LYS A 88 1.28 -6.81 -9.84
CA LYS A 88 1.74 -7.63 -8.71
C LYS A 88 1.73 -6.85 -7.39
N ILE A 89 1.30 -7.52 -6.33
CA ILE A 89 1.43 -7.09 -4.94
C ILE A 89 2.20 -8.17 -4.19
N GLU A 90 3.12 -7.75 -3.34
CA GLU A 90 3.87 -8.60 -2.42
C GLU A 90 3.62 -8.14 -0.99
N PHE A 91 3.38 -9.10 -0.09
CA PHE A 91 3.31 -8.86 1.35
C PHE A 91 4.54 -9.48 2.00
N ASN A 92 5.19 -8.76 2.91
CA ASN A 92 6.25 -9.35 3.73
C ASN A 92 5.59 -10.25 4.79
N VAL A 93 5.87 -11.55 4.74
CA VAL A 93 5.19 -12.53 5.58
C VAL A 93 6.19 -13.34 6.40
N ASN A 94 5.72 -13.86 7.53
CA ASN A 94 6.52 -14.70 8.39
C ASN A 94 6.84 -16.02 7.66
N PRO A 95 8.12 -16.40 7.51
CA PRO A 95 8.51 -17.62 6.81
C PRO A 95 7.91 -18.89 7.43
N ALA A 96 7.56 -18.87 8.73
CA ALA A 96 6.85 -19.98 9.38
C ALA A 96 5.44 -20.24 8.82
N CYS A 97 4.88 -19.31 8.04
CA CYS A 97 3.59 -19.46 7.39
C CYS A 97 3.65 -20.23 6.06
N ASP A 98 4.84 -20.32 5.45
CA ASP A 98 5.08 -21.08 4.23
C ASP A 98 5.22 -22.57 4.58
N VAL A 99 4.08 -23.18 4.89
CA VAL A 99 3.99 -24.61 5.20
C VAL A 99 3.36 -25.36 4.03
N PHE A 100 3.79 -26.60 3.82
CA PHE A 100 3.26 -27.41 2.75
C PHE A 100 1.73 -27.58 2.88
N GLY A 101 1.03 -27.18 1.81
CA GLY A 101 -0.43 -27.26 1.74
C GLY A 101 -1.17 -26.14 2.46
N SER A 102 -0.51 -25.09 2.98
CA SER A 102 -1.20 -23.86 3.39
C SER A 102 -1.96 -23.27 2.21
N VAL A 103 -3.21 -22.87 2.42
CA VAL A 103 -4.05 -22.32 1.36
C VAL A 103 -4.31 -20.85 1.65
N VAL A 104 -3.63 -19.99 0.91
CA VAL A 104 -4.00 -18.58 0.81
C VAL A 104 -4.76 -18.38 -0.49
N LYS A 105 -5.95 -17.80 -0.41
CA LYS A 105 -6.75 -17.43 -1.58
C LYS A 105 -6.83 -15.92 -1.66
N ALA A 106 -6.84 -15.37 -2.86
CA ALA A 106 -7.04 -13.94 -3.07
C ALA A 106 -8.27 -13.68 -3.93
N THR A 107 -8.96 -12.57 -3.66
CA THR A 107 -10.04 -12.04 -4.50
C THR A 107 -9.84 -10.56 -4.76
N ILE A 108 -10.38 -10.09 -5.88
CA ILE A 108 -10.48 -8.68 -6.25
C ILE A 108 -11.98 -8.39 -6.42
N ASN A 109 -12.52 -7.49 -5.60
CA ASN A 109 -13.95 -7.17 -5.57
C ASN A 109 -14.82 -8.43 -5.44
N GLY A 110 -14.39 -9.39 -4.61
CA GLY A 110 -15.07 -10.67 -4.40
C GLY A 110 -14.83 -11.74 -5.47
N VAL A 111 -14.22 -11.40 -6.61
CA VAL A 111 -13.90 -12.36 -7.68
C VAL A 111 -12.52 -13.00 -7.42
N PRO A 112 -12.38 -14.34 -7.43
CA PRO A 112 -11.09 -15.00 -7.30
C PRO A 112 -10.05 -14.49 -8.30
N THR A 113 -8.82 -14.31 -7.85
CA THR A 113 -7.72 -13.92 -8.76
C THR A 113 -7.48 -15.01 -9.81
N LYS A 114 -7.14 -14.59 -11.03
CA LYS A 114 -6.89 -15.51 -12.16
C LYS A 114 -5.80 -16.54 -11.86
N VAL A 115 -4.80 -16.12 -11.08
CA VAL A 115 -3.74 -16.99 -10.56
C VAL A 115 -3.78 -16.94 -9.04
N GLY A 116 -3.60 -18.10 -8.42
CA GLY A 116 -3.51 -18.22 -6.97
C GLY A 116 -2.31 -17.47 -6.40
N THR A 117 -2.33 -17.23 -5.09
CA THR A 117 -1.18 -16.62 -4.40
C THR A 117 -0.03 -17.61 -4.27
N SER A 118 1.20 -17.13 -4.26
CA SER A 118 2.39 -17.95 -4.01
C SER A 118 3.21 -17.42 -2.85
N PHE A 119 3.84 -18.31 -2.08
CA PHE A 119 4.94 -17.95 -1.20
C PHE A 119 6.24 -18.04 -1.99
N ASP A 120 7.08 -17.03 -1.88
CA ASP A 120 8.34 -16.94 -2.62
C ASP A 120 9.46 -16.41 -1.73
N LYS A 121 10.69 -16.85 -2.03
CA LYS A 121 11.90 -16.24 -1.47
C LYS A 121 12.26 -14.99 -2.30
N PRO A 122 12.26 -13.78 -1.72
CA PRO A 122 12.62 -12.57 -2.45
C PRO A 122 14.11 -12.59 -2.80
N ALA A 123 14.44 -12.32 -4.08
CA ALA A 123 15.82 -12.39 -4.57
C ALA A 123 16.77 -11.39 -3.90
N ASP A 124 16.26 -10.19 -3.58
CA ASP A 124 17.01 -9.12 -2.92
C ASP A 124 16.73 -9.02 -1.41
N GLY A 125 15.99 -9.98 -0.84
CA GLY A 125 15.67 -9.98 0.59
C GLY A 125 16.75 -10.67 1.43
N PRO A 126 16.78 -10.42 2.74
CA PRO A 126 17.61 -11.18 3.67
C PRO A 126 17.36 -12.68 3.57
N VAL A 127 18.40 -13.49 3.80
CA VAL A 127 18.28 -14.95 3.86
C VAL A 127 17.22 -15.35 4.88
N GLY A 128 16.28 -16.21 4.47
CA GLY A 128 15.16 -16.64 5.31
C GLY A 128 13.92 -15.76 5.23
N SER A 129 13.93 -14.70 4.42
CA SER A 129 12.71 -13.90 4.14
C SER A 129 11.75 -14.66 3.23
N THR A 130 10.46 -14.41 3.41
CA THR A 130 9.39 -14.93 2.55
C THR A 130 8.42 -13.81 2.20
N VAL A 131 7.96 -13.78 0.94
CA VAL A 131 6.87 -12.90 0.50
C VAL A 131 5.67 -13.70 0.07
N LEU A 132 4.47 -13.20 0.37
CA LEU A 132 3.23 -13.68 -0.25
C LEU A 132 2.97 -12.82 -1.48
N ARG A 133 2.94 -13.45 -2.65
CA ARG A 133 2.83 -12.80 -3.94
C ARG A 133 1.46 -13.02 -4.57
N LEU A 134 0.83 -11.92 -4.97
CA LEU A 134 -0.37 -11.89 -5.79
C LEU A 134 0.03 -11.36 -7.17
N THR A 135 -0.24 -12.11 -8.25
CA THR A 135 0.14 -11.74 -9.62
C THR A 135 -1.07 -11.65 -10.54
N GLN A 136 -0.86 -11.11 -11.75
CA GLN A 136 -1.88 -10.98 -12.79
C GLN A 136 -3.15 -10.28 -12.30
N LEU A 137 -2.96 -9.26 -11.44
CA LEU A 137 -4.08 -8.53 -10.82
C LEU A 137 -4.94 -7.77 -11.84
N GLY A 138 -4.34 -7.32 -12.94
CA GLY A 138 -5.06 -6.59 -13.99
C GLY A 138 -5.64 -5.25 -13.52
N LEU A 139 -5.11 -4.69 -12.43
CA LEU A 139 -5.57 -3.44 -11.85
C LEU A 139 -4.85 -2.25 -12.50
N GLY A 140 -5.56 -1.14 -12.65
CA GLY A 140 -5.09 0.06 -13.34
C GLY A 140 -5.49 1.35 -12.62
N LEU A 141 -5.22 2.50 -13.22
CA LEU A 141 -5.55 3.82 -12.63
C LEU A 141 -7.05 4.03 -12.40
N ASN A 142 -7.90 3.29 -13.10
CA ASN A 142 -9.35 3.28 -12.94
C ASN A 142 -9.84 2.32 -11.83
N SER A 143 -8.93 1.65 -11.11
CA SER A 143 -9.25 0.67 -10.07
C SER A 143 -9.21 1.25 -8.64
N ASP A 144 -9.32 2.58 -8.50
CA ASP A 144 -9.42 3.22 -7.17
C ASP A 144 -10.60 2.65 -6.40
N GLY A 145 -10.38 2.30 -5.13
CA GLY A 145 -11.37 1.68 -4.27
C GLY A 145 -11.54 0.16 -4.43
N ALA A 146 -10.80 -0.49 -5.35
CA ALA A 146 -10.84 -1.95 -5.48
C ALA A 146 -10.52 -2.64 -4.14
N GLU A 147 -11.34 -3.62 -3.78
CA GLU A 147 -11.18 -4.40 -2.55
C GLU A 147 -10.38 -5.67 -2.86
N ILE A 148 -9.18 -5.76 -2.31
CA ILE A 148 -8.30 -6.93 -2.46
C ILE A 148 -8.38 -7.70 -1.17
N CYS A 149 -8.91 -8.92 -1.20
CA CYS A 149 -9.02 -9.75 -0.01
C CYS A 149 -8.09 -10.96 -0.09
N ILE A 150 -7.50 -11.32 1.05
CA ILE A 150 -6.83 -12.61 1.25
C ILE A 150 -7.62 -13.43 2.25
N THR A 151 -7.78 -14.72 1.99
CA THR A 151 -8.38 -15.68 2.90
C THR A 151 -7.33 -16.69 3.31
N LEU A 152 -7.11 -16.80 4.62
CA LEU A 152 -6.16 -17.73 5.20
C LEU A 152 -6.90 -19.00 5.61
N ALA A 153 -6.45 -20.14 5.10
CA ALA A 153 -6.97 -21.44 5.49
C ALA A 153 -5.83 -22.34 5.99
N PRO A 154 -6.12 -23.17 7.01
CA PRO A 154 -5.11 -24.04 7.58
C PRO A 154 -4.59 -25.03 6.54
N GLY A 155 -3.30 -25.31 6.60
CA GLY A 155 -2.70 -26.32 5.75
C GLY A 155 -3.09 -27.74 6.16
N LYS A 156 -3.00 -28.67 5.21
CA LYS A 156 -3.40 -30.07 5.41
C LYS A 156 -2.57 -30.80 6.48
N ASN A 157 -1.28 -30.50 6.55
CA ASN A 157 -0.32 -31.19 7.43
C ASN A 157 0.22 -30.30 8.56
N ALA A 158 0.07 -28.98 8.42
CA ALA A 158 0.39 -27.99 9.44
C ALA A 158 -0.57 -26.81 9.26
N PRO A 159 -1.11 -26.22 10.33
CA PRO A 159 -2.09 -25.15 10.22
C PRO A 159 -1.53 -23.91 9.53
N GLY A 160 -0.21 -23.70 9.54
CA GLY A 160 0.40 -22.47 9.02
C GLY A 160 -0.13 -21.25 9.78
N CYS A 161 -0.17 -20.11 9.10
CA CYS A 161 -0.73 -18.88 9.65
C CYS A 161 -2.21 -18.76 9.27
N THR A 162 -3.09 -18.80 10.27
CA THR A 162 -4.55 -18.74 10.09
C THR A 162 -5.13 -17.35 10.38
N THR A 163 -4.27 -16.44 10.86
CA THR A 163 -4.60 -15.06 11.18
C THR A 163 -3.62 -14.10 10.51
N LEU A 164 -4.06 -12.88 10.25
CA LEU A 164 -3.21 -11.85 9.65
C LEU A 164 -2.02 -11.54 10.57
N GLU A 165 -2.22 -11.53 11.88
CA GLU A 165 -1.19 -11.23 12.88
C GLU A 165 -0.09 -12.29 12.94
N GLN A 166 -0.39 -13.54 12.59
CA GLN A 166 0.61 -14.60 12.41
C GLN A 166 1.30 -14.50 11.05
N LEU A 167 0.53 -14.14 10.02
CA LEU A 167 1.02 -14.01 8.65
C LEU A 167 2.07 -12.90 8.52
N CYS A 168 1.88 -11.79 9.22
CA CYS A 168 2.69 -10.60 9.07
C CYS A 168 3.94 -10.66 9.97
N VAL A 169 5.09 -10.21 9.46
CA VAL A 169 6.28 -9.97 10.29
C VAL A 169 6.08 -8.62 10.99
N PRO A 170 5.91 -8.56 12.33
CA PRO A 170 5.87 -7.28 13.01
C PRO A 170 7.23 -6.58 12.92
N PRO A 171 7.27 -5.25 12.76
CA PRO A 171 8.52 -4.50 12.81
C PRO A 171 9.07 -4.52 14.24
N ALA A 172 10.40 -4.50 14.38
CA ALA A 172 11.05 -4.66 15.68
C ALA A 172 10.57 -3.59 16.69
N GLY A 173 10.13 -4.04 17.87
CA GLY A 173 9.71 -3.16 18.97
C GLY A 173 8.26 -2.63 18.89
N LEU A 174 7.45 -3.11 17.94
CA LEU A 174 6.08 -2.62 17.72
C LEU A 174 5.02 -3.71 17.89
N PRO A 175 3.78 -3.35 18.27
CA PRO A 175 2.69 -4.30 18.38
C PRO A 175 2.34 -4.90 17.02
N LYS A 176 1.81 -6.13 17.03
CA LYS A 176 1.37 -6.84 15.82
C LYS A 176 0.34 -5.98 15.06
N GLY A 177 0.58 -5.78 13.77
CA GLY A 177 -0.26 -4.97 12.88
C GLY A 177 -0.27 -5.57 11.46
N PRO A 178 -0.98 -4.93 10.51
CA PRO A 178 -1.06 -5.42 9.14
C PRO A 178 0.31 -5.46 8.47
N ALA A 179 0.55 -6.47 7.63
CA ALA A 179 1.83 -6.66 6.94
C ALA A 179 2.16 -5.43 6.11
N PRO A 180 3.45 -5.04 6.04
CA PRO A 180 3.86 -4.11 5.03
C PRO A 180 3.62 -4.76 3.66
N SER A 181 2.94 -4.02 2.80
CA SER A 181 2.61 -4.43 1.44
C SER A 181 3.35 -3.54 0.45
N SER A 182 3.93 -4.15 -0.57
CA SER A 182 4.60 -3.44 -1.64
C SER A 182 3.92 -3.77 -2.95
N SER A 183 3.51 -2.74 -3.66
CA SER A 183 2.98 -2.84 -5.00
C SER A 183 4.14 -2.69 -5.97
N SER A 184 4.43 -3.71 -6.77
CA SER A 184 5.37 -3.57 -7.86
C SER A 184 4.58 -3.24 -9.12
N VAL A 185 4.90 -2.10 -9.69
CA VAL A 185 4.37 -1.65 -10.97
C VAL A 185 5.45 -1.96 -11.99
N THR A 186 5.17 -2.85 -12.93
CA THR A 186 6.15 -3.18 -13.97
C THR A 186 6.29 -1.98 -14.90
N THR A 187 7.36 -1.21 -14.76
CA THR A 187 7.89 -0.47 -15.92
C THR A 187 8.32 -1.50 -16.95
N PRO A 188 8.02 -1.34 -18.26
CA PRO A 188 8.70 -2.14 -19.26
C PRO A 188 10.20 -1.95 -19.05
N SER A 189 10.90 -3.04 -18.74
CA SER A 189 12.34 -3.04 -18.67
C SER A 189 12.87 -2.66 -20.06
N PRO A 190 13.84 -1.75 -20.21
CA PRO A 190 14.37 -1.38 -21.52
C PRO A 190 15.00 -2.56 -22.28
N SER A 191 15.22 -3.71 -21.63
CA SER A 191 15.75 -4.93 -22.25
C SER A 191 14.73 -5.74 -23.07
N SER A 192 13.46 -5.36 -23.15
CA SER A 192 12.44 -6.12 -23.90
C SER A 192 12.05 -5.49 -25.24
N VAL A 193 12.67 -4.38 -25.66
CA VAL A 193 12.59 -3.94 -27.05
C VAL A 193 13.65 -4.70 -27.84
N ALA A 194 13.32 -5.94 -28.21
CA ALA A 194 13.99 -6.56 -29.33
C ALA A 194 13.69 -5.70 -30.58
N PRO A 195 14.70 -5.26 -31.36
CA PRO A 195 14.43 -4.66 -32.65
C PRO A 195 13.82 -5.75 -33.54
N SER A 196 12.55 -5.59 -33.91
CA SER A 196 11.98 -6.40 -34.99
C SER A 196 12.64 -6.03 -36.32
N PRO A 197 12.87 -7.02 -37.22
CA PRO A 197 13.48 -6.80 -38.53
C PRO A 197 12.60 -5.98 -39.48
#